data_AF-A0A2S9G2J9-F1
#
_entry.id   AF-A0A2S9G2J9-F1
#
_cell.length_a   1.000
_cell.length_b   1.000
_cell.length_c   1.000
_cell.angle_alpha   90.00
_cell.angle_beta   90.00
_cell.angle_gamma   90.00
#
_symmetry.space_group_name_H-M   'P 1'
#
loop_
_entity.id
_entity.type
_entity.pdbx_description
1 polymer ?
#
loop_
_entity_poly.entity_id
_entity_poly.type
_entity_poly.pdbx_seq_one_letter_code
_entity_poly.pdbx_strand_id
1 'polypeptide(L)'
;RHTDEAPPVRVLPSRIHLHELDPNPPGPETDYRTRWTVPVGVREADLAVAYNHMHTTPHHLIFGAPKSGKTTIAHAIARAICAR
;
A
#
# COMPACT_ATOMS: atom_id res chain seq x y z
N ARG A 1 -2.91 33.76 18.31
CA ARG A 1 -4.34 33.46 18.10
C ARG A 1 -4.46 31.94 18.11
N HIS A 2 -4.83 31.35 19.25
CA HIS A 2 -5.20 29.94 19.30
C HIS A 2 -6.58 29.83 18.65
N THR A 3 -6.68 29.16 17.52
CA THR A 3 -7.97 28.70 17.01
C THR A 3 -8.37 27.51 17.87
N ASP A 4 -9.43 27.66 18.66
CA ASP A 4 -10.08 26.60 19.47
C ASP A 4 -10.78 25.56 18.56
N GLU A 5 -10.05 25.02 17.59
CA GLU A 5 -10.56 24.02 16.67
C GLU A 5 -9.87 22.69 16.97
N ALA A 6 -10.68 21.68 17.30
CA ALA A 6 -10.16 20.34 17.52
C ALA A 6 -9.51 19.83 16.23
N PRO A 7 -8.33 19.18 16.32
CA PRO A 7 -7.67 18.66 15.14
C PRO A 7 -8.60 17.67 14.42
N PRO A 8 -8.74 17.78 13.09
CA PRO A 8 -9.64 16.91 12.34
C PRO A 8 -9.19 15.46 12.44
N VAL A 9 -10.15 14.55 12.58
CA VAL A 9 -9.88 13.10 12.59
C VAL A 9 -9.36 12.70 11.20
N ARG A 10 -8.14 12.17 11.17
CA ARG A 10 -7.57 11.63 9.92
C ARG A 10 -8.14 10.25 9.67
N VAL A 11 -8.71 10.06 8.49
CA VAL A 11 -9.34 8.81 8.04
C VAL A 11 -8.68 8.34 6.74
N LEU A 12 -8.99 7.11 6.32
CA LEU A 12 -8.53 6.61 5.03
C LEU A 12 -9.01 7.51 3.89
N PRO A 13 -8.15 7.77 2.88
CA PRO A 13 -8.56 8.49 1.69
C PRO A 13 -9.52 7.62 0.86
N SER A 14 -10.43 8.25 0.14
CA SER A 14 -11.35 7.56 -0.79
C SER A 14 -10.62 6.92 -1.99
N ARG A 15 -9.42 7.41 -2.29
CA ARG A 15 -8.51 6.87 -3.31
C ARG A 15 -7.07 7.18 -2.90
N ILE A 16 -6.20 6.20 -3.12
CA ILE A 16 -4.75 6.38 -3.05
C ILE A 16 -4.12 5.73 -4.29
N HIS A 17 -3.18 6.42 -4.90
CA HIS A 17 -2.42 5.94 -6.04
C HIS A 17 -1.16 5.21 -5.58
N LEU A 18 -0.68 4.27 -6.40
CA LEU A 18 0.52 3.48 -6.06
C LEU A 18 1.76 4.36 -5.80
N HIS A 19 1.93 5.46 -6.53
CA HIS A 19 3.07 6.37 -6.34
C HIS A 19 2.98 7.19 -5.04
N GLU A 20 1.79 7.33 -4.45
CA GLU A 20 1.61 7.94 -3.13
C GLU A 20 1.89 6.91 -2.03
N LEU A 21 1.53 5.65 -2.29
CA LEU A 21 1.75 4.53 -1.39
C LEU A 21 3.22 4.09 -1.31
N ASP A 22 3.92 4.14 -2.43
CA ASP A 22 5.31 3.70 -2.61
C ASP A 22 6.08 4.73 -3.45
N PRO A 23 6.40 5.91 -2.87
CA PRO A 23 6.99 7.02 -3.62
C PRO A 23 8.45 6.80 -4.01
N ASN A 24 9.16 5.93 -3.28
CA ASN A 24 10.56 5.63 -3.51
C ASN A 24 10.78 4.12 -3.35
N PRO A 25 10.31 3.30 -4.33
CA PRO A 25 10.46 1.86 -4.25
C PRO A 25 11.95 1.48 -4.20
N PRO A 26 12.32 0.44 -3.45
CA PRO A 26 13.68 -0.10 -3.49
C PRO A 26 14.03 -0.51 -4.92
N GLY A 27 15.31 -0.50 -5.29
CA GLY A 27 15.74 -0.94 -6.63
C GLY A 27 16.18 -2.41 -6.69
N PRO A 28 16.51 -2.92 -7.88
CA PRO A 28 16.88 -4.34 -8.09
C PRO A 28 18.10 -4.79 -7.30
N GLU A 29 18.98 -3.86 -6.91
CA GLU A 29 20.21 -4.11 -6.15
C GLU A 29 19.95 -4.31 -4.64
N THR A 30 18.73 -4.03 -4.17
CA THR A 30 18.38 -4.18 -2.75
C THR A 30 18.25 -5.65 -2.38
N ASP A 31 18.41 -5.98 -1.10
CA ASP A 31 18.36 -7.36 -0.63
C ASP A 31 16.99 -8.03 -0.86
N TYR A 32 16.99 -9.37 -0.86
CA TYR A 32 15.80 -10.17 -1.15
C TYR A 32 14.61 -9.86 -0.22
N ARG A 33 14.84 -9.67 1.09
CA ARG A 33 13.74 -9.39 2.02
C ARG A 33 13.10 -8.04 1.73
N THR A 34 13.91 -7.04 1.44
CA THR A 34 13.42 -5.71 1.07
C THR A 34 12.64 -5.73 -0.24
N ARG A 35 13.16 -6.38 -1.29
CA ARG A 35 12.45 -6.50 -2.59
C ARG A 35 11.12 -7.25 -2.49
N TRP A 36 11.00 -8.20 -1.57
CA TRP A 36 9.76 -8.98 -1.36
C TRP A 36 8.90 -8.49 -0.18
N THR A 37 9.12 -7.26 0.28
CA THR A 37 8.21 -6.54 1.18
C THR A 37 7.35 -5.59 0.36
N VAL A 38 6.14 -6.03 0.01
CA VAL A 38 5.31 -5.41 -1.03
C VAL A 38 4.21 -4.54 -0.41
N PRO A 39 4.12 -3.23 -0.67
CA PRO A 39 2.99 -2.42 -0.24
C PRO A 39 1.68 -2.89 -0.86
N VAL A 40 0.62 -2.98 -0.04
CA VAL A 40 -0.72 -3.43 -0.46
C VAL A 40 -1.83 -2.42 -0.16
N GLY A 41 -1.58 -1.43 0.69
CA GLY A 41 -2.57 -0.40 1.02
C GLY A 41 -2.16 0.41 2.24
N VAL A 42 -3.10 1.16 2.80
CA VAL A 42 -2.92 1.97 4.02
C VAL A 42 -3.76 1.37 5.14
N ARG A 43 -3.19 1.25 6.34
CA ARG A 43 -3.93 0.80 7.51
C ARG A 43 -4.79 1.93 8.07
N GLU A 44 -6.02 1.64 8.43
CA GLU A 44 -6.91 2.64 9.04
C GLU A 44 -6.44 3.08 10.44
N ALA A 45 -5.83 2.17 11.20
CA ALA A 45 -5.47 2.41 12.61
C ALA A 45 -4.42 3.50 12.80
N ASP A 46 -3.45 3.59 11.89
CA ASP A 46 -2.28 4.49 12.00
C ASP A 46 -1.97 5.26 10.71
N LEU A 47 -2.72 5.02 9.63
CA LEU A 47 -2.47 5.57 8.29
C LEU A 47 -1.08 5.26 7.74
N ALA A 48 -0.41 4.23 8.27
CA ALA A 48 0.84 3.74 7.74
C ALA A 48 0.61 2.74 6.60
N VAL A 49 1.63 2.58 5.77
CA VAL A 49 1.61 1.60 4.68
C VAL A 49 1.53 0.18 5.25
N ALA A 50 0.57 -0.58 4.76
CA ALA A 50 0.47 -2.02 4.97
C ALA A 50 1.34 -2.74 3.94
N TYR A 51 2.19 -3.65 4.42
CA TYR A 51 3.05 -4.46 3.58
C TYR A 51 2.67 -5.94 3.68
N ASN A 52 2.80 -6.65 2.55
CA ASN A 52 2.82 -8.10 2.51
C ASN A 52 4.28 -8.58 2.46
N HIS A 53 4.67 -9.39 3.44
CA HIS A 53 6.01 -9.98 3.53
C HIS A 53 6.07 -11.26 2.70
N MET A 54 6.13 -11.11 1.37
CA MET A 54 6.10 -12.22 0.41
C MET A 54 7.34 -13.13 0.50
N HIS A 55 8.42 -12.67 1.13
CA HIS A 55 9.57 -13.52 1.46
C HIS A 55 9.27 -14.58 2.54
N THR A 56 8.19 -14.43 3.31
CA THR A 56 7.74 -15.38 4.33
C THR A 56 6.45 -16.09 3.91
N THR A 57 5.47 -15.34 3.40
CA THR A 57 4.18 -15.87 2.93
C THR A 57 3.96 -15.46 1.48
N PRO A 58 4.23 -16.35 0.51
CA PRO A 58 4.46 -15.95 -0.88
C PRO A 58 3.21 -15.54 -1.67
N HIS A 59 2.01 -15.81 -1.14
CA HIS A 59 0.77 -15.65 -1.89
C HIS A 59 -0.11 -14.54 -1.30
N HIS A 60 -0.78 -13.80 -2.18
CA HIS A 60 -1.75 -12.75 -1.83
C HIS A 60 -3.09 -13.06 -2.51
N LEU A 61 -4.15 -13.08 -1.72
CA LEU A 61 -5.51 -13.36 -2.20
C LEU A 61 -6.36 -12.08 -2.13
N ILE A 62 -7.10 -11.78 -3.20
CA ILE A 62 -7.95 -10.58 -3.29
C ILE A 62 -9.39 -11.02 -3.55
N PHE A 63 -10.25 -10.85 -2.54
CA PHE A 63 -11.68 -11.11 -2.63
C PHE A 63 -12.48 -9.81 -2.63
N GLY A 64 -13.62 -9.78 -3.33
CA GLY A 64 -14.47 -8.60 -3.38
C GLY A 64 -15.59 -8.71 -4.39
N ALA A 65 -16.67 -7.95 -4.15
CA ALA A 65 -17.85 -7.88 -5.01
C ALA A 65 -17.52 -7.41 -6.45
N PRO A 66 -18.45 -7.51 -7.41
CA PRO A 66 -18.28 -6.92 -8.74
C PRO A 66 -17.88 -5.44 -8.67
N LYS A 67 -16.95 -5.01 -9.52
CA LYS A 67 -16.44 -3.62 -9.61
C LYS A 67 -15.81 -3.03 -8.33
N SER A 68 -15.47 -3.85 -7.33
CA SER A 68 -14.75 -3.43 -6.10
C SER A 68 -13.27 -3.04 -6.30
N GLY A 69 -12.75 -3.07 -7.52
CA GLY A 69 -11.35 -2.70 -7.79
C GLY A 69 -10.32 -3.83 -7.71
N LYS A 70 -10.72 -5.10 -7.56
CA LYS A 70 -9.80 -6.26 -7.49
C LYS A 70 -8.71 -6.24 -8.58
N THR A 71 -9.10 -6.05 -9.84
CA THR A 71 -8.16 -6.00 -10.97
C THR A 71 -7.22 -4.80 -10.89
N THR A 72 -7.72 -3.65 -10.44
CA THR A 72 -6.91 -2.45 -10.21
C THR A 72 -5.86 -2.68 -9.12
N ILE A 73 -6.23 -3.35 -8.03
CA ILE A 73 -5.31 -3.72 -6.94
C ILE A 73 -4.27 -4.73 -7.43
N ALA A 74 -4.69 -5.78 -8.14
CA ALA A 74 -3.76 -6.76 -8.71
C ALA A 74 -2.75 -6.11 -9.67
N HIS A 75 -3.21 -5.18 -10.50
CA HIS A 75 -2.33 -4.40 -11.38
C HIS A 75 -1.36 -3.52 -10.58
N ALA A 76 -1.82 -2.83 -9.53
CA ALA A 76 -0.95 -2.02 -8.67
C ALA A 76 0.14 -2.88 -8.00
N ILE A 77 -0.22 -4.04 -7.44
CA ILE A 77 0.74 -4.97 -6.81
C ILE A 77 1.78 -5.47 -7.82
N ALA A 78 1.35 -5.87 -9.03
CA ALA A 78 2.27 -6.30 -10.08
C ALA A 78 3.25 -5.19 -10.48
N ARG A 79 2.76 -3.97 -10.69
CA ARG A 79 3.63 -2.81 -10.98
C ARG A 79 4.62 -2.54 -9.85
N ALA A 80 4.13 -2.64 -8.62
CA ALA A 80 4.96 -2.42 -7.45
C ALA A 80 6.07 -3.49 -7.38
N ILE A 81 5.80 -4.75 -7.72
CA ILE A 81 6.81 -5.83 -7.82
C ILE A 81 7.84 -5.56 -8.91
N CYS A 82 7.41 -5.14 -10.10
CA CYS A 82 8.34 -4.88 -11.20
C CYS A 82 9.20 -3.62 -11.00
N ALA A 83 8.83 -2.73 -10.08
CA ALA A 83 9.59 -1.53 -9.78
C ALA A 83 10.77 -1.77 -8.80
N ARG A 84 10.93 -3.01 -8.31
CA ARG A 84 11.89 -3.37 -7.26
C ARG A 84 13.07 -4.21 -7.70
#